data_AF-A0AAV8VX38-F1
#
_entry.id   AF-A0AAV8VX38-F1
#
_cell.length_a   1.000
_cell.length_b   1.000
_cell.length_c   1.000
_cell.angle_alpha   90.00
_cell.angle_beta   90.00
_cell.angle_gamma   90.00
#
_symmetry.space_group_name_H-M   'P 1'
#
loop_
_entity.id
_entity.type
_entity.pdbx_description
1 polymer ?
#
loop_
_entity_poly.entity_id
_entity_poly.type
_entity_poly.pdbx_seq_one_letter_code
_entity_poly.pdbx_strand_id
1 'polypeptide(L)'
;MKDGEVSERGTYQELLDKKGAFAEFLLQHITEEVDSSDAVSSVFSDLTPQLGCLAAAIYLHDLLLSGVLRSPMLFFDTTPLGRVLSRFSKDMEVVDANMPWYVSDGLYCFFEVIGTVVVISYTTPLFTSVIIPISLLYYFIQRFYVATSRQLKRLESVTRSPIYSHFGETVTGVQAIRAYGQQERFMHESENKVDTNQVCYYPSIISNRWLAIRLEMIGNLIILFASLFAVLGREQDPSLVGLSVTYSLQ
;
A
#
# COMPACT_ATOMS: atom_id res chain seq x y z
N MET A 1 -15.13 10.48 -43.90
CA MET A 1 -16.36 10.64 -44.68
C MET A 1 -16.14 11.81 -45.63
N LYS A 2 -16.10 11.57 -46.94
CA LYS A 2 -16.45 12.62 -47.92
C LYS A 2 -17.89 12.34 -48.31
N ASP A 3 -18.78 13.31 -48.13
CA ASP A 3 -20.18 13.28 -48.57
C ASP A 3 -21.12 12.22 -47.95
N GLY A 4 -20.78 11.67 -46.77
CA GLY A 4 -21.71 10.84 -45.98
C GLY A 4 -21.89 9.38 -46.46
N GLU A 5 -21.20 8.96 -47.52
CA GLU A 5 -21.17 7.56 -47.98
C GLU A 5 -19.81 6.92 -47.69
N VAL A 6 -19.82 5.72 -47.08
CA VAL A 6 -18.62 4.89 -46.90
C VAL A 6 -18.42 4.06 -48.16
N SER A 7 -17.53 4.51 -49.05
CA SER A 7 -17.20 3.82 -50.31
C SER A 7 -16.11 2.74 -50.16
N GLU A 8 -15.55 2.58 -48.96
CA GLU A 8 -14.45 1.64 -48.72
C GLU A 8 -14.98 0.19 -48.58
N ARG A 9 -14.49 -0.72 -49.43
CA ARG A 9 -14.76 -2.17 -49.37
C ARG A 9 -13.44 -2.93 -49.32
N GLY A 10 -13.35 -3.91 -48.43
CA GLY A 10 -12.16 -4.74 -48.23
C GLY A 10 -12.30 -5.60 -46.98
N THR A 11 -11.30 -6.43 -46.74
CA THR A 11 -11.19 -7.25 -45.51
C THR A 11 -10.79 -6.37 -44.32
N TYR A 12 -11.13 -6.75 -43.08
CA TYR A 12 -10.89 -5.94 -41.87
C TYR A 12 -9.45 -5.43 -41.74
N GLN A 13 -8.46 -6.28 -42.07
CA GLN A 13 -7.04 -5.91 -42.10
C GLN A 13 -6.70 -4.88 -43.19
N GLU A 14 -7.27 -4.99 -44.40
CA GLU A 14 -7.03 -4.05 -45.50
C GLU A 14 -7.66 -2.67 -45.26
N LEU A 15 -8.76 -2.63 -44.51
CA LEU A 15 -9.43 -1.39 -44.13
C LEU A 15 -8.63 -0.64 -43.05
N LEU A 16 -8.09 -1.36 -42.05
CA LEU A 16 -7.20 -0.78 -41.03
C LEU A 16 -5.89 -0.25 -41.63
N ASP A 17 -5.33 -0.95 -42.61
CA ASP A 17 -4.05 -0.58 -43.23
C ASP A 17 -4.16 0.65 -44.16
N LYS A 18 -5.34 0.86 -44.77
CA LYS A 18 -5.62 2.03 -45.61
C LYS A 18 -5.78 3.35 -44.84
N LYS A 19 -5.89 3.31 -43.49
CA LYS A 19 -6.11 4.48 -42.61
C LYS A 19 -7.19 5.43 -43.14
N GLY A 20 -8.24 4.86 -43.73
CA GLY A 20 -9.38 5.60 -44.27
C GLY A 20 -10.31 6.08 -43.16
N ALA A 21 -11.32 6.86 -43.54
CA ALA A 21 -12.25 7.42 -42.55
C ALA A 21 -13.15 6.36 -41.88
N PHE A 22 -13.31 5.18 -42.50
CA PHE A 22 -14.00 4.05 -41.87
C PHE A 22 -13.10 3.35 -40.83
N ALA A 23 -11.79 3.28 -41.08
CA ALA A 23 -10.82 2.74 -40.13
C ALA A 23 -10.70 3.63 -38.87
N GLU A 24 -10.67 4.95 -39.04
CA GLU A 24 -10.72 5.89 -37.91
C GLU A 24 -12.00 5.76 -37.09
N PHE A 25 -13.15 5.61 -37.75
CA PHE A 25 -14.43 5.36 -37.07
C PHE A 25 -14.41 4.05 -36.27
N LEU A 26 -13.90 2.96 -36.85
CA LEU A 26 -13.78 1.68 -36.13
C LEU A 26 -12.82 1.78 -34.95
N LEU A 27 -11.67 2.43 -35.10
CA LEU A 27 -10.73 2.64 -34.00
C LEU A 27 -11.34 3.49 -32.88
N GLN A 28 -12.06 4.56 -33.24
CA GLN A 28 -12.77 5.37 -32.24
C GLN A 28 -13.82 4.56 -31.49
N HIS A 29 -14.63 3.77 -32.21
CA HIS A 29 -15.69 2.98 -31.58
C HIS A 29 -15.13 1.86 -30.69
N ILE A 30 -14.05 1.19 -31.11
CA ILE A 30 -13.35 0.19 -30.30
C ILE A 30 -12.73 0.85 -29.06
N THR A 31 -12.16 2.05 -29.18
CA THR A 31 -11.58 2.77 -28.04
C THR A 31 -12.65 3.20 -27.05
N GLU A 32 -13.80 3.70 -27.52
CA GLU A 32 -14.95 4.05 -26.67
C GLU A 32 -15.52 2.83 -25.93
N GLU A 33 -15.63 1.67 -26.60
CA GLU A 33 -16.05 0.43 -25.94
C GLU A 33 -15.04 -0.02 -24.87
N VAL A 34 -13.73 0.04 -25.16
CA VAL A 34 -12.67 -0.32 -24.20
C VAL A 34 -12.68 0.62 -22.99
N ASP A 35 -12.74 1.95 -23.20
CA ASP A 35 -12.82 2.93 -22.12
C ASP A 35 -14.05 2.71 -21.22
N SER A 36 -15.18 2.32 -21.81
CA SER A 36 -16.39 2.00 -21.05
C SER A 36 -16.23 0.74 -20.19
N SER A 37 -15.56 -0.29 -20.72
CA SER A 37 -15.27 -1.53 -19.99
C SER A 37 -14.27 -1.27 -18.85
N ASP A 38 -13.23 -0.48 -19.11
CA ASP A 38 -12.21 -0.13 -18.13
C ASP A 38 -12.81 0.72 -17.00
N ALA A 39 -13.69 1.67 -17.31
CA ALA A 39 -14.43 2.45 -16.33
C ALA A 39 -15.33 1.57 -15.44
N VAL A 40 -16.01 0.58 -16.01
CA VAL A 40 -16.80 -0.37 -15.22
C VAL A 40 -15.90 -1.23 -14.34
N SER A 41 -14.81 -1.77 -14.88
CA SER A 41 -13.89 -2.64 -14.14
C SER A 41 -13.24 -1.94 -12.96
N SER A 42 -12.82 -0.68 -13.12
CA SER A 42 -12.22 0.16 -12.08
C SER A 42 -13.21 0.47 -10.96
N VAL A 43 -14.46 0.79 -11.30
CA VAL A 43 -15.52 0.98 -10.29
C VAL A 43 -15.73 -0.30 -9.48
N PHE A 44 -15.74 -1.47 -10.13
CA PHE A 44 -15.87 -2.75 -9.42
C PHE A 44 -14.65 -3.08 -8.55
N SER A 45 -13.43 -2.84 -9.04
CA SER A 45 -12.20 -3.12 -8.30
C SER A 45 -12.07 -2.24 -7.06
N ASP A 46 -12.54 -1.00 -7.12
CA ASP A 46 -12.46 -0.07 -5.99
C ASP A 46 -13.58 -0.28 -4.98
N LEU A 47 -14.80 -0.55 -5.46
CA LEU A 47 -15.98 -0.69 -4.61
C LEU A 47 -16.00 -2.01 -3.84
N THR A 48 -15.52 -3.10 -4.44
CA THR A 48 -15.61 -4.44 -3.83
C THR A 48 -14.83 -4.56 -2.51
N PRO A 49 -13.55 -4.13 -2.41
CA PRO A 49 -12.80 -4.14 -1.16
C PRO A 49 -13.41 -3.20 -0.10
N GLN A 50 -13.94 -2.05 -0.52
CA GLN A 50 -14.59 -1.09 0.38
C GLN A 50 -15.84 -1.68 1.03
N LEU A 51 -16.73 -2.28 0.23
CA LEU A 51 -17.93 -2.96 0.75
C LEU A 51 -17.57 -4.19 1.60
N GLY A 52 -16.55 -4.95 1.20
CA GLY A 52 -16.05 -6.09 1.97
C GLY A 52 -15.50 -5.68 3.34
N CYS A 53 -14.71 -4.60 3.40
CA CYS A 53 -14.19 -4.07 4.66
C CYS A 53 -15.30 -3.47 5.53
N LEU A 54 -16.29 -2.81 4.95
CA LEU A 54 -17.47 -2.32 5.69
C LEU A 54 -18.25 -3.48 6.32
N ALA A 55 -18.50 -4.56 5.56
CA ALA A 55 -19.15 -5.75 6.09
C ALA A 55 -18.32 -6.41 7.21
N ALA A 56 -17.00 -6.49 7.03
CA ALA A 56 -16.09 -7.01 8.05
C ALA A 56 -16.07 -6.15 9.30
N ALA A 57 -16.10 -4.83 9.17
CA ALA A 57 -16.17 -3.89 10.28
C ALA A 57 -17.45 -4.09 11.10
N ILE A 58 -18.63 -4.11 10.46
CA ILE A 58 -19.91 -4.36 11.13
C ILE A 58 -19.87 -5.70 11.87
N TYR A 59 -19.38 -6.76 11.21
CA TYR A 59 -19.26 -8.08 11.81
C TYR A 59 -18.32 -8.09 13.03
N LEU A 60 -17.15 -7.45 12.93
CA LEU A 60 -16.19 -7.38 14.02
C LEU A 60 -16.74 -6.57 15.21
N HIS A 61 -17.45 -5.48 14.95
CA HIS A 61 -18.09 -4.68 15.99
C HIS A 61 -19.18 -5.49 16.72
N ASP A 62 -20.04 -6.21 16.00
CA ASP A 62 -21.09 -7.05 16.58
C ASP A 62 -20.51 -8.22 17.39
N LEU A 63 -19.42 -8.81 16.91
CA LEU A 63 -18.68 -9.86 17.62
C LEU A 63 -18.06 -9.32 18.92
N LEU A 64 -17.44 -8.14 18.86
CA LEU A 64 -16.85 -7.47 20.02
C LEU A 64 -17.94 -7.13 21.06
N LEU A 65 -19.06 -6.55 20.62
CA LEU A 65 -20.18 -6.19 21.46
C LEU A 65 -20.80 -7.42 22.14
N SER A 66 -21.09 -8.46 21.36
CA SER A 66 -21.63 -9.71 21.89
C SER A 66 -20.69 -10.39 22.87
N GLY A 67 -19.38 -10.36 22.60
CA GLY A 67 -18.35 -10.91 23.49
C GLY A 67 -18.26 -10.17 24.82
N VAL A 68 -18.27 -8.83 24.79
CA VAL A 68 -18.23 -8.01 26.02
C VAL A 68 -19.50 -8.17 26.83
N LEU A 69 -20.69 -8.13 26.22
CA LEU A 69 -21.97 -8.29 26.92
C LEU A 69 -22.13 -9.67 27.59
N ARG A 70 -21.48 -10.71 27.05
CA ARG A 70 -21.50 -12.07 27.62
C ARG A 70 -20.34 -12.35 28.57
N SER A 71 -19.44 -11.38 28.79
CA SER A 71 -18.30 -11.57 29.67
C SER A 71 -18.71 -11.59 31.16
N PRO A 72 -18.09 -12.44 31.99
CA PRO A 72 -18.40 -12.50 33.42
C PRO A 72 -17.96 -11.23 34.14
N MET A 73 -18.55 -10.93 35.31
CA MET A 73 -18.20 -9.73 36.10
C MET A 73 -16.70 -9.60 36.39
N LEU A 74 -16.01 -10.73 36.61
CA LEU A 74 -14.56 -10.78 36.81
C LEU A 74 -13.76 -10.09 35.69
N PHE A 75 -14.23 -10.14 34.45
CA PHE A 75 -13.59 -9.44 33.33
C PHE A 75 -13.61 -7.92 33.54
N PHE A 76 -14.74 -7.38 34.01
CA PHE A 76 -14.93 -5.96 34.25
C PHE A 76 -14.19 -5.47 35.51
N ASP A 77 -14.00 -6.34 36.50
CA ASP A 77 -13.22 -6.03 37.70
C ASP A 77 -11.70 -6.01 37.43
N THR A 78 -11.23 -6.87 36.52
CA THR A 78 -9.79 -7.01 36.22
C THR A 78 -9.33 -6.14 35.05
N THR A 79 -10.23 -5.79 34.13
CA THR A 79 -9.90 -5.04 32.92
C THR A 79 -10.30 -3.56 33.09
N PRO A 80 -9.37 -2.61 32.96
CA PRO A 80 -9.70 -1.20 33.08
C PRO A 80 -10.67 -0.77 31.98
N LEU A 81 -11.73 -0.04 32.34
CA LEU A 81 -12.78 0.43 31.42
C LEU A 81 -12.21 1.16 30.18
N GLY A 82 -11.14 1.93 30.36
CA GLY A 82 -10.46 2.63 29.27
C GLY A 82 -9.89 1.70 28.18
N ARG A 83 -9.49 0.46 28.54
CA ARG A 83 -9.02 -0.53 27.55
C ARG A 83 -10.18 -1.02 26.68
N VAL A 84 -11.33 -1.30 27.28
CA VAL A 84 -12.54 -1.68 26.54
C VAL A 84 -12.96 -0.52 25.61
N LEU A 85 -13.00 0.70 26.11
CA LEU A 85 -13.34 1.88 25.30
C LEU A 85 -12.37 2.10 24.14
N SER A 86 -11.06 1.88 24.35
CA SER A 86 -10.06 2.02 23.28
C SER A 86 -10.24 1.01 22.15
N ARG A 87 -10.80 -0.18 22.45
CA ARG A 87 -11.09 -1.22 21.46
C ARG A 87 -12.30 -0.83 20.60
N PHE A 88 -13.36 -0.29 21.21
CA PHE A 88 -14.56 0.17 20.49
C PHE A 88 -14.36 1.49 19.73
N SER A 89 -13.44 2.36 20.18
CA SER A 89 -13.16 3.64 19.53
C SER A 89 -11.98 3.53 18.57
N LYS A 90 -10.76 3.58 19.11
CA LYS A 90 -9.53 3.74 18.32
C LYS A 90 -9.20 2.55 17.43
N ASP A 91 -9.37 1.34 17.94
CA ASP A 91 -9.09 0.15 17.12
C ASP A 91 -10.16 -0.06 16.05
N MET A 92 -11.42 0.24 16.36
CA MET A 92 -12.52 0.22 15.39
C MET A 92 -12.35 1.28 14.30
N GLU A 93 -11.92 2.50 14.66
CA GLU A 93 -11.60 3.57 13.71
C GLU A 93 -10.53 3.14 12.70
N VAL A 94 -9.52 2.38 13.12
CA VAL A 94 -8.50 1.84 12.20
C VAL A 94 -9.11 0.83 11.22
N VAL A 95 -10.03 -0.01 11.69
CA VAL A 95 -10.74 -0.99 10.85
C VAL A 95 -11.68 -0.29 9.87
N ASP A 96 -12.35 0.77 10.29
CA ASP A 96 -13.31 1.51 9.47
C ASP A 96 -12.63 2.42 8.44
N ALA A 97 -11.63 3.19 8.87
CA ALA A 97 -11.07 4.27 8.07
C ALA A 97 -9.83 3.86 7.28
N ASN A 98 -8.98 2.99 7.82
CA ASN A 98 -7.65 2.72 7.24
C ASN A 98 -7.56 1.36 6.54
N MET A 99 -8.20 0.31 7.08
CA MET A 99 -8.13 -1.04 6.49
C MET A 99 -8.60 -1.10 5.03
N PRO A 100 -9.67 -0.41 4.59
CA PRO A 100 -10.08 -0.43 3.18
C PRO A 100 -8.95 0.00 2.25
N TRP A 101 -8.23 1.08 2.59
CA TRP A 101 -7.11 1.58 1.79
C TRP A 101 -5.97 0.57 1.71
N TYR A 102 -5.58 -0.02 2.84
CA TYR A 102 -4.49 -1.00 2.86
C TYR A 102 -4.83 -2.28 2.09
N VAL A 103 -6.08 -2.73 2.14
CA VAL A 103 -6.52 -3.91 1.39
C VAL A 103 -6.57 -3.61 -0.10
N SER A 104 -7.15 -2.48 -0.51
CA SER A 104 -7.20 -2.08 -1.93
C SER A 104 -5.79 -1.89 -2.52
N ASP A 105 -4.91 -1.18 -1.82
CA ASP A 105 -3.52 -0.96 -2.23
C ASP A 105 -2.75 -2.30 -2.32
N GLY A 106 -2.93 -3.17 -1.32
CA GLY A 106 -2.33 -4.50 -1.33
C GLY A 106 -2.81 -5.39 -2.48
N LEU A 107 -4.10 -5.35 -2.81
CA LEU A 107 -4.66 -6.08 -3.95
C LEU A 107 -4.15 -5.51 -5.28
N TYR A 108 -4.14 -4.19 -5.43
CA TYR A 108 -3.61 -3.50 -6.60
C TYR A 108 -2.16 -3.90 -6.84
N CYS A 109 -1.28 -3.72 -5.85
CA CYS A 109 0.12 -4.10 -5.95
C CYS A 109 0.31 -5.60 -6.24
N PHE A 110 -0.51 -6.48 -5.66
CA PHE A 110 -0.41 -7.93 -5.90
C PHE A 110 -0.69 -8.28 -7.36
N PHE A 111 -1.78 -7.76 -7.93
CA PHE A 111 -2.14 -8.01 -9.32
C PHE A 111 -1.20 -7.31 -10.30
N GLU A 112 -0.75 -6.11 -9.97
CA GLU A 112 0.23 -5.36 -10.76
C GLU A 112 1.55 -6.14 -10.89
N VAL A 113 2.11 -6.63 -9.77
CA VAL A 113 3.34 -7.44 -9.78
C VAL A 113 3.16 -8.74 -10.57
N ILE A 114 2.01 -9.40 -10.45
CA ILE A 114 1.73 -10.60 -11.25
C ILE A 114 1.66 -10.23 -12.74
N GLY A 115 0.96 -9.15 -13.09
CA GLY A 115 0.84 -8.66 -14.45
C GLY A 115 2.19 -8.35 -15.07
N THR A 116 3.04 -7.59 -14.37
CA THR A 116 4.39 -7.24 -14.84
C THR A 116 5.25 -8.48 -15.04
N VAL A 117 5.24 -9.42 -14.08
CA VAL A 117 6.00 -10.68 -14.19
C VAL A 117 5.53 -11.54 -15.37
N VAL A 118 4.22 -11.65 -15.60
CA VAL A 118 3.65 -12.42 -16.72
C VAL A 118 4.04 -11.79 -18.06
N VAL A 119 3.87 -10.47 -18.21
CA VAL A 119 4.21 -9.73 -19.43
C VAL A 119 5.71 -9.86 -19.74
N ILE A 120 6.58 -9.60 -18.76
CA ILE A 120 8.03 -9.67 -18.97
C ILE A 120 8.48 -11.10 -19.26
N SER A 121 7.89 -12.12 -18.60
CA SER A 121 8.24 -13.52 -18.86
C SER A 121 7.82 -13.99 -20.25
N TYR A 122 6.70 -13.47 -20.77
CA TYR A 122 6.25 -13.76 -22.14
C TYR A 122 7.17 -13.10 -23.17
N THR A 123 7.51 -11.83 -22.98
CA THR A 123 8.33 -11.07 -23.93
C THR A 123 9.80 -11.49 -23.91
N THR A 124 10.38 -11.73 -22.73
CA THR A 124 11.81 -12.04 -22.57
C THR A 124 12.00 -13.25 -21.66
N PRO A 125 11.90 -14.48 -22.17
CA PRO A 125 12.01 -15.71 -21.37
C PRO A 125 13.33 -15.84 -20.60
N LEU A 126 14.42 -15.27 -21.12
CA LEU A 126 15.72 -15.24 -20.44
C LEU A 126 15.66 -14.47 -19.10
N PHE A 127 14.79 -13.47 -18.99
CA PHE A 127 14.62 -12.66 -17.79
C PHE A 127 14.07 -13.47 -16.60
N THR A 128 13.32 -14.55 -16.85
CA THR A 128 12.83 -15.46 -15.81
C THR A 128 13.98 -16.03 -14.95
N SER A 129 15.15 -16.26 -15.56
CA SER A 129 16.34 -16.73 -14.82
C SER A 129 16.86 -15.69 -13.80
N VAL A 130 16.64 -14.40 -14.06
CA VAL A 130 17.06 -13.27 -13.22
C VAL A 130 16.01 -12.93 -12.16
N ILE A 131 14.73 -13.17 -12.43
CA ILE A 131 13.65 -12.99 -11.43
C ILE A 131 13.92 -13.83 -10.18
N ILE A 132 14.28 -15.10 -10.33
CA ILE A 132 14.47 -16.03 -9.19
C ILE A 132 15.47 -15.49 -8.15
N PRO A 133 16.72 -15.10 -8.51
CA PRO A 133 17.65 -14.55 -7.54
C PRO A 133 17.23 -13.18 -6.99
N ILE A 134 16.56 -12.34 -7.79
CA ILE A 134 16.03 -11.06 -7.32
C ILE A 134 14.91 -11.26 -6.29
N SER A 135 13.97 -12.18 -6.55
CA SER A 135 12.90 -12.53 -5.61
C SER A 135 13.45 -13.11 -4.31
N LEU A 136 14.50 -13.93 -4.39
CA LEU A 136 15.19 -14.45 -3.20
C LEU A 136 15.80 -13.30 -2.38
N LEU A 137 16.51 -12.37 -3.03
CA LEU A 137 17.10 -11.19 -2.40
C LEU A 137 16.02 -10.32 -1.74
N TYR A 138 14.92 -10.06 -2.45
CA TYR A 138 13.77 -9.32 -1.95
C TYR A 138 13.19 -9.98 -0.70
N TYR A 139 12.97 -11.31 -0.74
CA TYR A 139 12.44 -12.06 0.40
C TYR A 139 13.33 -11.94 1.64
N PHE A 140 14.66 -12.02 1.50
CA PHE A 140 15.58 -11.84 2.63
C PHE A 140 15.53 -10.42 3.20
N ILE A 141 15.53 -9.41 2.34
CA ILE A 141 15.43 -8.00 2.75
C ILE A 141 14.10 -7.75 3.45
N GLN A 142 12.98 -8.21 2.88
CA GLN A 142 11.65 -8.08 3.45
C GLN A 142 11.56 -8.75 4.82
N ARG A 143 12.05 -9.99 4.96
CA ARG A 143 12.03 -10.72 6.24
C ARG A 143 12.81 -9.99 7.32
N PHE A 144 14.00 -9.48 7.00
CA PHE A 144 14.82 -8.71 7.94
C PHE A 144 14.16 -7.38 8.31
N TYR A 145 13.65 -6.64 7.33
CA TYR A 145 12.98 -5.37 7.53
C TYR A 145 11.73 -5.51 8.41
N VAL A 146 10.82 -6.42 8.07
CA VAL A 146 9.54 -6.60 8.78
C VAL A 146 9.78 -7.01 10.24
N ALA A 147 10.77 -7.88 10.50
CA ALA A 147 11.14 -8.24 11.86
C ALA A 147 11.63 -7.03 12.67
N THR A 148 12.51 -6.22 12.08
CA THR A 148 13.12 -5.05 12.72
C THR A 148 12.11 -3.91 12.92
N SER A 149 11.37 -3.55 11.86
CA SER A 149 10.36 -2.49 11.84
C SER A 149 9.26 -2.75 12.87
N ARG A 150 8.81 -4.00 13.02
CA ARG A 150 7.81 -4.36 14.04
C ARG A 150 8.31 -4.12 15.47
N GLN A 151 9.58 -4.43 15.76
CA GLN A 151 10.14 -4.17 17.10
C GLN A 151 10.34 -2.67 17.33
N LEU A 152 10.82 -1.93 16.33
CA LEU A 152 10.93 -0.47 16.39
C LEU A 152 9.58 0.19 16.65
N LYS A 153 8.53 -0.22 15.93
CA LYS A 153 7.18 0.28 16.13
C LYS A 153 6.63 -0.04 17.52
N ARG A 154 6.96 -1.22 18.06
CA ARG A 154 6.61 -1.59 19.44
C ARG A 154 7.31 -0.70 20.46
N LEU A 155 8.62 -0.47 20.32
CA LEU A 155 9.39 0.40 21.20
C LEU A 155 8.89 1.85 21.14
N GLU A 156 8.62 2.38 19.95
CA GLU A 156 8.01 3.69 19.74
C GLU A 156 6.67 3.80 20.49
N SER A 157 5.79 2.81 20.35
CA SER A 157 4.48 2.81 21.01
C SER A 157 4.59 2.80 22.53
N VAL A 158 5.48 1.96 23.09
CA VAL A 158 5.68 1.82 24.54
C VAL A 158 6.32 3.08 25.14
N THR A 159 7.26 3.72 24.44
CA THR A 159 7.91 4.96 24.93
C THR A 159 7.04 6.20 24.77
N ARG A 160 6.00 6.15 23.91
CA ARG A 160 5.08 7.27 23.71
C ARG A 160 4.03 7.39 24.81
N SER A 161 3.56 6.29 25.40
CA SER A 161 2.49 6.36 26.40
C SER A 161 2.83 7.15 27.68
N PRO A 162 4.05 7.08 28.25
CA PRO A 162 4.41 7.87 29.44
C PRO A 162 4.35 9.38 29.23
N ILE A 163 4.53 9.87 28.00
CA ILE A 163 4.40 11.29 27.66
C ILE A 163 2.96 11.76 27.89
N TYR A 164 1.99 11.00 27.37
CA TYR A 164 0.57 11.31 27.56
C TYR A 164 0.14 11.16 29.02
N SER A 165 0.63 10.15 29.73
CA SER A 165 0.36 9.98 31.16
C SER A 165 0.89 11.14 31.99
N HIS A 166 2.15 11.56 31.75
CA HIS A 166 2.76 12.70 32.45
C HIS A 166 2.05 14.03 32.14
N PHE A 167 1.61 14.21 30.89
CA PHE A 167 0.80 15.37 30.51
C PHE A 167 -0.54 15.38 31.27
N GLY A 168 -1.23 14.24 31.36
CA GLY A 168 -2.46 14.10 32.15
C GLY A 168 -2.26 14.46 33.62
N GLU A 169 -1.21 13.91 34.26
CA GLU A 169 -0.85 14.21 35.65
C GLU A 169 -0.54 15.70 35.87
N THR A 170 0.21 16.30 34.94
CA THR A 170 0.56 17.72 35.01
C THR A 170 -0.66 18.61 34.92
N VAL A 171 -1.62 18.30 34.04
CA VAL A 171 -2.87 19.07 33.87
C VAL A 171 -3.75 18.95 35.11
N THR A 172 -3.93 17.75 35.66
CA THR A 172 -4.72 17.53 36.88
C THR A 172 -4.05 18.15 38.11
N GLY A 173 -2.72 18.10 38.21
CA GLY A 173 -1.93 18.56 39.34
C GLY A 173 -1.41 20.00 39.24
N VAL A 174 -1.80 20.77 38.22
CA VAL A 174 -1.16 22.05 37.87
C VAL A 174 -1.12 23.06 39.02
N GLN A 175 -2.16 23.10 39.86
CA GLN A 175 -2.23 24.01 41.00
C GLN A 175 -1.17 23.66 42.05
N ALA A 176 -1.00 22.37 42.36
CA ALA A 176 -0.01 21.90 43.31
C ALA A 176 1.42 22.15 42.79
N ILE A 177 1.69 21.85 41.52
CA ILE A 177 3.02 22.07 40.91
C ILE A 177 3.41 23.55 41.02
N ARG A 178 2.46 24.47 40.73
CA ARG A 178 2.70 25.92 40.84
C ARG A 178 2.85 26.37 42.29
N ALA A 179 2.03 25.84 43.20
CA ALA A 179 2.10 26.19 44.62
C ALA A 179 3.44 25.79 45.27
N TYR A 180 4.02 24.66 44.86
CA TYR A 180 5.32 24.17 45.36
C TYR A 180 6.54 24.65 44.54
N GLY A 181 6.34 25.42 43.48
CA GLY A 181 7.43 25.94 42.65
C GLY A 181 8.24 24.85 41.93
N GLN A 182 7.62 23.72 41.58
CA GLN A 182 8.29 22.54 40.99
C GLN A 182 8.18 22.45 39.45
N GLN A 183 7.91 23.56 38.76
CA GLN A 183 7.70 23.59 37.31
C GLN A 183 8.92 23.07 36.53
N GLU A 184 10.13 23.53 36.89
CA GLU A 184 11.38 23.12 36.21
C GLU A 184 11.61 21.61 36.28
N ARG A 185 11.33 21.00 37.44
CA ARG A 185 11.46 19.55 37.62
C ARG A 185 10.53 18.78 36.67
N PHE A 186 9.27 19.19 36.59
CA PHE A 186 8.28 18.59 35.69
C PHE A 186 8.62 18.84 34.22
N MET A 187 9.18 20.00 33.88
CA MET A 187 9.63 20.33 32.52
C MET A 187 10.77 19.39 32.09
N HIS A 188 11.81 19.26 32.92
CA HIS A 188 12.92 18.35 32.66
C HIS A 188 12.49 16.88 32.55
N GLU A 189 11.53 16.45 33.38
CA GLU A 189 10.98 15.10 33.31
C GLU A 189 10.18 14.87 32.01
N SER A 190 9.47 15.89 31.54
CA SER A 190 8.78 15.86 30.25
C SER A 190 9.76 15.76 29.09
N GLU A 191 10.81 16.58 29.09
CA GLU A 191 11.87 16.56 28.07
C GLU A 191 12.54 15.19 28.00
N ASN A 192 12.96 14.62 29.12
CA ASN A 192 13.57 13.28 29.16
C ASN A 192 12.67 12.18 28.57
N LYS A 193 11.35 12.25 28.82
CA LYS A 193 10.37 11.29 28.25
C LYS A 193 10.24 11.47 26.74
N VAL A 194 10.22 12.71 26.25
CA VAL A 194 10.21 13.02 24.82
C VAL A 194 11.50 12.54 24.16
N ASP A 195 12.67 12.82 24.74
CA ASP A 195 13.97 12.40 24.22
C ASP A 195 14.06 10.87 24.12
N THR A 196 13.60 10.15 25.15
CA THR A 196 13.55 8.69 25.13
C THR A 196 12.68 8.16 23.98
N ASN A 197 11.56 8.81 23.70
CA ASN A 197 10.71 8.46 22.56
C ASN A 197 11.39 8.80 21.23
N GLN A 198 12.06 9.94 21.11
CA GLN A 198 12.78 10.34 19.90
C GLN A 198 13.90 9.36 19.55
N VAL A 199 14.66 8.88 20.54
CA VAL A 199 15.70 7.85 20.35
C VAL A 199 15.12 6.55 19.77
N CYS A 200 13.86 6.22 20.07
CA CYS A 200 13.19 5.04 19.50
C CYS A 200 12.53 5.33 18.14
N TYR A 201 12.02 6.54 17.95
CA TYR A 201 11.30 6.96 16.75
C TYR A 201 12.25 7.20 15.56
N TYR A 202 13.39 7.85 15.79
CA TYR A 202 14.32 8.21 14.72
C TYR A 202 14.88 6.98 13.96
N PRO A 203 15.29 5.87 14.61
CA PRO A 203 15.66 4.64 13.92
C PRO A 203 14.52 4.01 13.11
N SER A 204 13.25 4.21 13.49
CA SER A 204 12.09 3.77 12.70
C SER A 204 12.05 4.48 11.35
N ILE A 205 12.32 5.79 11.32
CA ILE A 205 12.42 6.58 10.08
C ILE A 205 13.62 6.10 9.24
N ILE A 206 14.78 5.93 9.85
CA ILE A 206 15.98 5.45 9.13
C ILE A 206 15.74 4.06 8.54
N SER A 207 15.08 3.15 9.27
CA SER A 207 14.74 1.82 8.77
C SER A 207 13.86 1.89 7.52
N ASN A 208 12.87 2.79 7.49
CA ASN A 208 12.05 3.03 6.30
C ASN A 208 12.91 3.52 5.12
N ARG A 209 13.82 4.48 5.35
CA ARG A 209 14.72 4.99 4.31
C ARG A 209 15.68 3.92 3.80
N TRP A 210 16.21 3.09 4.69
CA TRP A 210 17.07 1.95 4.34
C TRP A 210 16.35 0.97 3.42
N LEU A 211 15.08 0.66 3.71
CA LEU A 211 14.27 -0.19 2.82
C LEU A 211 14.09 0.48 1.46
N ALA A 212 13.71 1.75 1.42
CA ALA A 212 13.48 2.49 0.16
C ALA A 212 14.70 2.41 -0.76
N ILE A 213 15.91 2.71 -0.25
CA ILE A 213 17.15 2.62 -1.03
C ILE A 213 17.40 1.20 -1.55
N ARG A 214 17.11 0.17 -0.74
CA ARG A 214 17.30 -1.23 -1.18
C ARG A 214 16.31 -1.63 -2.26
N LEU A 215 15.06 -1.18 -2.18
CA LEU A 215 14.04 -1.43 -3.20
C LEU A 215 14.34 -0.70 -4.50
N GLU A 216 14.77 0.57 -4.44
CA GLU A 216 15.23 1.32 -5.61
C GLU A 216 16.42 0.65 -6.30
N MET A 217 17.38 0.12 -5.52
CA MET A 217 18.51 -0.65 -6.08
C MET A 217 18.05 -1.93 -6.78
N ILE A 218 17.03 -2.63 -6.26
CA ILE A 218 16.45 -3.81 -6.91
C ILE A 218 15.72 -3.40 -8.21
N GLY A 219 14.93 -2.32 -8.18
CA GLY A 219 14.28 -1.77 -9.38
C GLY A 219 15.29 -1.42 -10.47
N ASN A 220 16.39 -0.75 -10.10
CA ASN A 220 17.46 -0.43 -11.04
C ASN A 220 18.13 -1.67 -11.64
N LEU A 221 18.28 -2.76 -10.87
CA LEU A 221 18.78 -4.04 -11.39
C LEU A 221 17.78 -4.67 -12.37
N ILE A 222 16.48 -4.62 -12.08
CA ILE A 222 15.42 -5.10 -12.98
C ILE A 222 15.49 -4.35 -14.32
N ILE A 223 15.54 -3.02 -14.29
CA ILE A 223 15.64 -2.17 -15.49
C ILE A 223 16.93 -2.45 -16.27
N LEU A 224 18.06 -2.61 -15.57
CA LEU A 224 19.35 -2.95 -16.19
C LEU A 224 19.28 -4.28 -16.96
N PHE A 225 18.75 -5.34 -16.35
CA PHE A 225 18.64 -6.64 -17.00
C PHE A 225 17.58 -6.67 -18.10
N ALA A 226 16.43 -6.01 -17.89
CA ALA A 226 15.39 -5.88 -18.92
C ALA A 226 15.93 -5.16 -20.16
N SER A 227 16.61 -4.03 -19.99
CA SER A 227 17.23 -3.28 -21.10
C SER A 227 18.40 -4.03 -21.76
N LEU A 228 19.24 -4.73 -20.99
CA LEU A 228 20.32 -5.53 -21.53
C LEU A 228 19.79 -6.67 -22.43
N PHE A 229 18.79 -7.42 -21.96
CA PHE A 229 18.24 -8.53 -22.74
C PHE A 229 17.41 -8.05 -23.93
N ALA A 230 16.72 -6.92 -23.80
CA ALA A 230 16.08 -6.23 -24.92
C ALA A 230 17.07 -5.93 -26.07
N VAL A 231 18.28 -5.44 -25.75
CA VAL A 231 19.32 -5.13 -26.76
C VAL A 231 19.95 -6.40 -27.33
N LEU A 232 20.15 -7.43 -26.51
CA LEU A 232 20.71 -8.71 -26.96
C LEU A 232 19.72 -9.51 -27.83
N GLY A 233 18.42 -9.39 -27.59
CA GLY A 233 17.33 -9.99 -28.35
C GLY A 233 17.03 -9.28 -29.67
N ARG A 234 18.07 -9.02 -30.47
CA ARG A 234 18.04 -8.17 -31.68
C ARG A 234 17.04 -8.57 -32.78
N GLU A 235 16.47 -9.77 -32.68
CA GLU A 235 15.48 -10.33 -33.61
C GLU A 235 14.02 -10.17 -33.14
N GLN A 236 13.78 -9.58 -31.96
CA GLN A 236 12.43 -9.36 -31.44
C GLN A 236 11.77 -8.10 -32.02
N ASP A 237 10.44 -8.13 -32.11
CA ASP A 237 9.66 -6.97 -32.53
C ASP A 237 9.95 -5.75 -31.63
N PRO A 238 10.31 -4.59 -32.21
CA PRO A 238 10.63 -3.39 -31.43
C PRO A 238 9.50 -2.94 -30.48
N SER A 239 8.25 -3.24 -30.83
CA SER A 239 7.08 -2.97 -30.01
C SER A 239 7.06 -3.78 -28.71
N LEU A 240 7.38 -5.07 -28.76
CA LEU A 240 7.45 -5.94 -27.59
C LEU A 240 8.60 -5.55 -26.68
N VAL A 241 9.74 -5.19 -27.25
CA VAL A 241 10.89 -4.68 -26.49
C VAL A 241 10.52 -3.40 -25.74
N GLY A 242 9.84 -2.45 -26.39
CA GLY A 242 9.36 -1.23 -25.76
C GLY A 242 8.35 -1.50 -24.64
N LEU A 243 7.44 -2.46 -24.83
CA LEU A 243 6.51 -2.94 -23.82
C LEU A 243 7.27 -3.46 -22.60
N SER A 244 8.21 -4.39 -22.77
CA SER A 244 8.96 -4.98 -21.65
C SER A 244 9.76 -3.95 -20.84
N VAL A 245 10.38 -2.95 -21.49
CA VAL A 245 11.13 -1.91 -20.77
C VAL A 245 10.17 -0.99 -20.01
N THR A 246 9.02 -0.66 -20.58
CA THR A 246 8.01 0.17 -19.91
C THR A 246 7.45 -0.52 -18.66
N TYR A 247 7.13 -1.81 -18.75
CA TYR A 247 6.68 -2.60 -17.60
C TYR A 247 7.77 -2.89 -16.57
N SER A 248 9.06 -2.82 -16.95
CA SER A 248 10.17 -2.94 -15.98
C SER A 248 10.39 -1.68 -15.16
N LEU A 249 9.83 -0.55 -15.59
CA LEU A 249 9.94 0.75 -14.95
C LEU A 249 8.77 1.05 -14.01
N GLN A 250 7.59 0.48 -14.29
CA GLN A 250 6.43 0.48 -13.39
C GLN A 250 6.74 -0.34 -12.14
#